data_AF-A0A2G4FYF1-F1
#
_entry.id   AF-A0A2G4FYF1-F1
#
_cell.length_a   1.000
_cell.length_b   1.000
_cell.length_c   1.000
_cell.angle_alpha   90.00
_cell.angle_beta   90.00
_cell.angle_gamma   90.00
#
_symmetry.space_group_name_H-M   'P 1'
#
loop_
_entity.id
_entity.type
_entity.pdbx_description
1 polymer ?
#
loop_
_entity_poly.entity_id
_entity_poly.type
_entity_poly.pdbx_seq_one_letter_code
_entity_poly.pdbx_strand_id
1 'polypeptide(L)' 'DEILRKAFVDVVGIDRKIECVVDPSIDTTLAIKGDTRTSEAPSDQTLLSGAALLAQELGAKLIEK' A
#
# COMPACT_ATOMS: atom_id res chain seq x y z
N ASP A 1 -12.87 10.98 10.28
CA ASP A 1 -13.42 11.41 8.96
C ASP A 1 -13.24 12.89 8.61
N GLU A 2 -12.53 13.70 9.40
CA GLU A 2 -12.38 15.13 9.09
C GLU A 2 -11.61 15.39 7.79
N ILE A 3 -10.57 14.58 7.51
CA ILE A 3 -9.79 14.66 6.27
C ILE A 3 -10.66 14.37 5.04
N LEU A 4 -11.48 13.31 5.08
CA LEU A 4 -12.35 12.92 3.97
C LEU A 4 -13.46 13.94 3.73
N ARG A 5 -14.07 14.43 4.82
CA ARG A 5 -15.10 15.48 4.74
C ARG A 5 -14.54 16.75 4.11
N LYS A 6 -13.36 17.19 4.57
CA LYS A 6 -12.70 18.39 4.03
C LYS A 6 -12.37 18.23 2.55
N ALA A 7 -11.76 17.11 2.16
CA ALA A 7 -11.46 16.81 0.75
C ALA A 7 -12.72 16.77 -0.13
N PHE A 8 -13.82 16.22 0.38
CA PHE A 8 -15.09 16.19 -0.37
C PHE A 8 -15.69 17.59 -0.53
N VAL A 9 -15.63 18.43 0.52
CA VAL A 9 -16.05 19.84 0.44
C VAL A 9 -15.19 20.62 -0.55
N ASP A 10 -13.88 20.38 -0.59
CA ASP A 10 -12.97 21.06 -1.51
C ASP A 10 -13.28 20.74 -2.98
N VAL A 11 -13.79 19.53 -3.27
CA VAL A 11 -14.11 19.08 -4.64
C VAL A 11 -15.56 19.38 -5.04
N VAL A 12 -16.51 19.15 -4.14
CA VAL A 12 -17.96 19.19 -4.45
C VAL A 12 -18.62 20.48 -3.93
N GLY A 13 -18.01 21.19 -2.99
CA GLY A 13 -18.52 22.43 -2.42
C GLY A 13 -19.68 22.26 -1.44
N ILE A 14 -20.01 21.03 -1.05
CA ILE A 14 -21.15 20.71 -0.18
C ILE A 14 -20.66 19.94 1.05
N ASP A 15 -21.05 20.41 2.24
CA ASP A 15 -20.76 19.74 3.51
C ASP A 15 -21.85 18.71 3.82
N ARG A 16 -21.52 17.43 3.65
CA ARG A 16 -22.37 16.29 4.02
C ARG A 16 -21.61 15.35 4.95
N LYS A 17 -22.36 14.73 5.86
CA LYS A 17 -21.84 13.62 6.67
C LYS A 17 -21.53 12.45 5.74
N ILE A 18 -20.29 11.96 5.79
CA ILE A 18 -19.82 10.80 5.03
C ILE A 18 -19.76 9.62 5.98
N GLU A 19 -20.42 8.52 5.62
CA GLU A 19 -20.36 7.25 6.35
C GLU A 19 -19.85 6.18 5.38
N CYS A 20 -18.86 5.39 5.81
CA CYS A 20 -18.39 4.25 5.05
C CYS A 20 -19.05 2.98 5.57
N VAL A 21 -19.65 2.21 4.67
CA VAL A 21 -20.21 0.90 4.98
C VAL A 21 -19.52 -0.11 4.07
N VAL A 22 -19.02 -1.19 4.67
CA VAL A 22 -18.50 -2.33 3.93
C VAL A 22 -19.70 -3.19 3.54
N ASP A 23 -19.83 -3.50 2.25
CA ASP A 23 -20.83 -4.43 1.76
C ASP A 23 -20.64 -5.80 2.46
N PRO A 24 -21.62 -6.30 3.23
CA PRO A 24 -21.49 -7.56 3.95
C PRO A 24 -21.34 -8.78 3.04
N SER A 25 -21.68 -8.66 1.74
CA SER A 25 -21.52 -9.74 0.75
C SER A 25 -20.08 -9.94 0.30
N ILE A 26 -19.17 -9.02 0.65
CA ILE A 26 -17.76 -9.08 0.28
C ILE A 26 -16.93 -9.58 1.47
N ASP A 27 -16.29 -10.73 1.28
CA ASP A 27 -15.28 -11.26 2.20
C ASP A 27 -14.03 -10.37 2.20
N THR A 28 -14.02 -9.38 3.10
CA THR A 28 -12.90 -8.44 3.31
C THR A 28 -11.61 -9.11 3.79
N THR A 29 -11.67 -10.34 4.28
CA THR A 29 -10.46 -11.13 4.61
C THR A 29 -9.61 -11.45 3.38
N LEU A 30 -10.19 -11.45 2.17
CA LEU A 30 -9.45 -11.62 0.93
C LEU A 30 -8.64 -10.38 0.56
N ALA A 31 -9.11 -9.18 0.90
CA ALA A 31 -8.38 -7.93 0.67
C ALA A 31 -7.26 -7.70 1.69
N ILE A 32 -7.38 -8.24 2.91
CA ILE A 32 -6.31 -8.22 3.92
C ILE A 32 -5.23 -9.28 3.61
N LYS A 33 -5.61 -10.38 2.95
CA LYS A 33 -4.66 -11.37 2.39
C LYS A 33 -4.14 -11.01 1.00
N GLY A 34 -4.72 -9.99 0.37
CA GLY A 34 -4.36 -9.54 -0.96
C GLY A 34 -3.07 -8.75 -0.89
N ASP A 35 -1.99 -9.44 -1.25
CA ASP A 35 -0.68 -8.95 -1.68
C ASP A 35 -0.34 -7.55 -1.18
N THR A 36 0.64 -7.48 -0.28
CA THR A 36 1.42 -6.27 -0.04
C THR A 36 1.65 -5.62 -1.39
N ARG A 37 1.09 -4.42 -1.64
CA ARG A 37 1.27 -3.71 -2.91
C ARG A 37 2.73 -3.30 -3.04
N THR A 38 3.58 -4.27 -3.35
CA THR A 38 4.95 -4.04 -3.74
C THR A 38 4.87 -3.35 -5.09
N SER A 39 5.51 -2.19 -5.21
CA SER A 39 5.54 -1.41 -6.45
C SER A 39 6.30 -2.14 -7.58
N GLU A 40 6.86 -3.31 -7.30
CA GLU A 40 7.73 -4.07 -8.18
C GLU A 40 6.97 -5.27 -8.74
N ALA A 41 7.09 -5.47 -10.05
CA ALA A 41 6.46 -6.60 -10.71
C ALA A 41 7.09 -7.91 -10.21
N PRO A 42 6.31 -9.00 -10.08
CA PRO A 42 6.84 -10.31 -9.66
C PRO A 42 7.83 -10.92 -10.68
N SER A 43 7.95 -10.33 -11.86
CA SER A 43 8.93 -10.68 -12.89
C SER A 43 10.25 -9.90 -12.78
N ASP A 44 10.37 -8.97 -11.83
CA ASP A 44 11.58 -8.18 -11.66
C ASP A 44 12.72 -9.09 -11.15
N GLN A 45 13.85 -9.07 -11.87
CA GLN A 45 15.02 -9.86 -11.49
C GLN A 45 15.62 -9.39 -10.16
N THR A 46 15.37 -8.14 -9.79
CA THR A 46 15.91 -7.51 -8.59
C THR A 46 14.84 -7.25 -7.54
N LEU A 47 13.97 -8.24 -7.28
CA LEU A 47 13.10 -8.32 -6.08
C LEU A 47 13.87 -8.32 -4.74
N LEU A 48 15.11 -7.86 -4.74
CA LEU A 48 15.99 -7.71 -3.61
C LEU A 48 15.56 -6.46 -2.84
N SER A 49 15.41 -6.59 -1.52
CA SER A 49 15.22 -5.42 -0.66
C SER A 49 16.38 -4.43 -0.86
N GLY A 50 16.14 -3.13 -0.67
CA GLY A 50 17.15 -2.10 -0.95
C GLY A 50 18.51 -2.33 -0.28
N ALA A 51 18.56 -3.00 0.88
CA ALA A 51 19.81 -3.41 1.52
C ALA A 51 20.56 -4.51 0.75
N ALA A 52 19.84 -5.45 0.16
CA ALA A 52 20.40 -6.51 -0.67
C ALA A 52 20.88 -5.99 -2.04
N LEU A 53 20.19 -5.00 -2.63
CA LEU A 53 20.64 -4.31 -3.85
C LEU A 53 21.98 -3.60 -3.61
N LEU A 54 22.09 -2.83 -2.52
CA LEU A 54 23.33 -2.15 -2.15
C LEU A 54 24.48 -3.13 -1.89
N ALA A 55 24.21 -4.26 -1.24
CA ALA A 55 25.23 -5.30 -1.01
C ALA A 55 25.74 -5.90 -2.33
N GLN A 56 24.85 -6.13 -3.31
CA GLN A 56 25.21 -6.64 -4.63
C GLN A 56 26.09 -5.65 -5.41
N GLU A 57 25.76 -4.35 -5.41
CA GLU A 57 26.55 -3.32 -6.12
C GLU A 57 27.93 -3.10 -5.49
N LEU A 58 28.04 -3.20 -4.16
CA LEU A 58 29.31 -3.04 -3.44
C LEU A 58 30.16 -4.33 -3.37
N GLY A 59 29.68 -5.45 -3.91
CA GLY A 59 30.35 -6.75 -3.79
C GLY A 59 30.45 -7.26 -2.35
N ALA A 60 29.58 -6.78 -1.47
CA ALA A 60 29.53 -7.12 -0.06
C ALA A 60 28.50 -8.24 0.20
N LYS A 61 28.69 -9.01 1.28
CA LYS A 61 27.69 -9.96 1.76
C LYS A 61 26.92 -9.33 2.92
N LEU A 62 25.58 -9.35 2.84
CA LEU A 62 24.72 -8.95 3.94
C LEU A 62 24.95 -9.92 5.12
N ILE A 63 25.35 -9.39 6.27
CA ILE A 63 25.40 -10.15 7.52
C ILE A 63 24.14 -9.79 8.29
N GLU A 64 23.20 -10.72 8.34
CA GLU A 64 22.02 -10.60 9.20
C GLU A 64 22.44 -10.83 10.66
N LYS A 65 21.80 -10.12 11.59
CA LYS A 65 22.09 -10.18 13.03
C LYS A 65 21.14 -11.12 13.75
#